data_AF-A0A355ABH9-F1
#
_entry.id   AF-A0A355ABH9-F1
#
_cell.length_a   1.000
_cell.length_b   1.000
_cell.length_c   1.000
_cell.angle_alpha   90.00
_cell.angle_beta   90.00
_cell.angle_gamma   90.00
#
_symmetry.space_group_name_H-M   'P 1'
#
loop_
_entity.id
_entity.type
_entity.pdbx_description
1 polymer ?
#
loop_
_entity_poly.entity_id
_entity_poly.type
_entity_poly.pdbx_seq_one_letter_code
_entity_poly.pdbx_strand_id
1 'polypeptide(L)'
;MIPLVFLAIKASFKVAKKDIKSIELAKENYLIEHINDYTYYIDEGDKWIEKKNWNNAVYRYEQAVKLFPKDFEANYRLALSYSYTFENKHFEAGKTLTNRILKYHPKDPNLLELKAIFEKQ
;
A
#
# COMPACT_ATOMS: atom_id res chain seq x y z
N MET A 1 24.27 -39.92 23.76
CA MET A 1 23.34 -40.27 22.67
C MET A 1 22.40 -39.08 22.48
N ILE A 2 22.48 -38.34 21.38
CA ILE A 2 21.60 -37.19 21.15
C ILE A 2 20.23 -37.73 20.71
N PRO A 3 19.11 -37.33 21.34
CA PRO A 3 17.80 -37.83 20.96
C PRO A 3 17.44 -37.40 19.52
N LEU A 4 16.96 -38.34 18.71
CA LEU A 4 16.55 -38.14 17.30
C LEU A 4 15.62 -36.92 17.10
N VAL A 5 14.80 -36.61 18.10
CA VAL A 5 13.88 -35.46 18.12
C VAL A 5 14.62 -34.12 17.96
N PHE A 6 15.80 -33.95 18.57
CA PHE A 6 16.58 -32.71 18.46
C PHE A 6 17.18 -32.51 17.06
N LEU A 7 17.52 -33.60 16.37
CA LEU A 7 18.06 -33.55 15.01
C LEU A 7 16.96 -33.15 14.02
N ALA A 8 15.75 -33.71 14.18
CA ALA A 8 14.58 -33.38 13.37
C ALA A 8 14.17 -31.91 13.51
N ILE A 9 14.16 -31.36 14.75
CA ILE A 9 13.85 -29.94 14.99
C ILE A 9 14.91 -29.02 14.35
N LYS A 10 16.20 -29.35 14.46
CA LYS A 10 17.26 -28.57 13.80
C LYS A 10 17.16 -28.61 12.28
N ALA A 11 16.81 -29.76 11.72
CA ALA A 11 16.61 -29.92 10.28
C ALA A 11 15.39 -29.11 9.79
N SER A 12 14.24 -29.21 10.46
CA SER A 12 13.04 -28.44 10.11
C SER A 12 13.24 -26.93 10.26
N PHE A 13 13.93 -26.49 11.32
CA PHE A 13 14.28 -25.08 11.51
C PHE A 13 15.24 -24.56 10.43
N LYS A 14 16.23 -25.37 10.02
CA LYS A 14 17.16 -25.01 8.93
C LYS A 14 16.43 -24.87 7.58
N VAL A 15 15.49 -25.77 7.29
CA VAL A 15 14.64 -25.71 6.09
C VAL A 15 13.76 -24.46 6.14
N ALA A 16 13.03 -24.23 7.24
CA ALA A 16 12.19 -23.03 7.40
C ALA A 16 13.00 -21.72 7.25
N LYS A 17 14.23 -21.65 7.77
CA LYS A 17 15.10 -20.46 7.62
C LYS A 17 15.53 -20.24 6.16
N LYS A 18 15.78 -21.33 5.40
CA LYS A 18 16.09 -21.25 3.98
C LYS A 18 14.90 -20.71 3.18
N ASP A 19 13.69 -21.16 3.51
CA ASP A 19 12.46 -20.73 2.86
C ASP A 19 12.09 -19.28 3.19
N ILE A 20 12.31 -18.84 4.43
CA ILE A 20 12.14 -17.43 4.81
C ILE A 20 13.11 -16.54 4.03
N LYS A 21 14.38 -16.95 3.90
CA LYS A 21 15.38 -16.19 3.16
C LYS A 21 15.04 -16.07 1.67
N SER A 22 14.52 -17.12 1.03
CA SER A 22 14.11 -17.04 -0.37
C SER A 22 12.87 -16.14 -0.56
N ILE A 23 11.93 -16.14 0.39
CA ILE A 23 10.78 -15.22 0.39
C ILE A 23 11.24 -13.77 0.57
N GLU A 24 12.18 -13.50 1.47
CA GLU A 24 12.74 -12.16 1.69
C GLU A 24 13.46 -11.65 0.44
N LEU A 25 14.33 -12.47 -0.16
CA LEU A 25 15.01 -12.14 -1.41
C LEU A 25 14.03 -11.87 -2.56
N ALA A 26 12.95 -12.67 -2.67
CA ALA A 26 11.94 -12.44 -3.69
C ALA A 26 11.22 -11.09 -3.51
N LYS A 27 10.95 -10.69 -2.25
CA LYS A 27 10.37 -9.37 -1.94
C LYS A 27 11.35 -8.24 -2.23
N GLU A 28 12.63 -8.40 -1.90
CA GLU A 28 13.68 -7.43 -2.21
C GLU A 28 13.84 -7.23 -3.72
N ASN A 29 13.89 -8.33 -4.49
CA ASN A 29 13.98 -8.26 -5.94
C ASN A 29 12.74 -7.59 -6.54
N TYR A 30 11.54 -7.93 -6.05
CA TYR A 30 10.30 -7.28 -6.48
C TYR A 30 10.34 -5.77 -6.20
N LEU A 31 10.81 -5.38 -5.01
CA LEU A 31 10.99 -3.98 -4.65
C LEU A 31 11.96 -3.29 -5.61
N ILE A 32 13.15 -3.85 -5.84
CA ILE A 32 14.18 -3.26 -6.72
C ILE A 32 13.67 -3.10 -8.15
N GLU A 33 12.93 -4.07 -8.66
CA GLU A 33 12.38 -4.05 -10.02
C GLU A 33 11.30 -2.96 -10.19
N HIS A 34 10.46 -2.74 -9.17
CA HIS A 34 9.27 -1.90 -9.31
C HIS A 34 9.37 -0.54 -8.59
N ILE A 35 10.41 -0.29 -7.80
CA ILE A 35 10.53 0.94 -7.01
C ILE A 35 10.62 2.19 -7.91
N ASN A 36 11.31 2.09 -9.05
CA ASN A 36 11.43 3.21 -9.99
C ASN A 36 10.08 3.57 -10.62
N ASP A 37 9.31 2.55 -11.05
CA ASP A 37 7.98 2.76 -11.61
C ASP A 37 7.00 3.29 -10.56
N TYR A 38 7.08 2.77 -9.33
CA TYR A 38 6.30 3.28 -8.21
C TYR A 38 6.60 4.76 -7.95
N THR A 39 7.88 5.12 -7.79
CA THR A 39 8.30 6.51 -7.55
C THR A 39 7.84 7.40 -8.70
N TYR A 40 8.00 6.95 -9.94
CA TYR A 40 7.50 7.66 -11.11
C TYR A 40 5.98 7.92 -11.04
N TYR A 41 5.19 6.91 -10.66
CA TYR A 41 3.74 7.07 -10.54
C TYR A 41 3.33 7.98 -9.38
N ILE A 42 4.05 7.96 -8.25
CA ILE A 42 3.85 8.91 -7.16
C ILE A 42 4.14 10.34 -7.66
N ASP A 43 5.30 10.58 -8.24
CA ASP A 43 5.73 11.90 -8.70
C ASP A 43 4.79 12.47 -9.79
N GLU A 44 4.35 11.65 -10.73
CA GLU A 44 3.39 12.08 -11.74
C GLU A 44 2.02 12.38 -11.11
N GLY A 45 1.57 11.58 -10.14
CA GLY A 45 0.36 11.85 -9.38
C GLY A 45 0.41 13.21 -8.68
N ASP A 46 1.54 13.50 -8.02
CA ASP A 46 1.80 14.77 -7.34
C ASP A 46 1.74 15.96 -8.30
N LYS A 47 2.39 15.85 -9.47
CA LYS A 47 2.30 16.89 -10.52
C LYS A 47 0.87 17.13 -11.01
N TRP A 48 0.02 16.10 -11.04
CA TRP A 48 -1.39 16.27 -11.39
C TRP A 48 -2.21 16.89 -10.27
N ILE A 49 -1.89 16.60 -9.01
CA ILE A 49 -2.45 17.29 -7.83
C ILE A 49 -2.14 18.78 -7.89
N GLU A 50 -0.89 19.17 -8.18
CA GLU A 50 -0.50 20.58 -8.32
C GLU A 50 -1.29 21.31 -9.41
N LYS A 51 -1.60 20.60 -10.50
CA LYS A 51 -2.43 21.09 -11.62
C LYS A 51 -3.94 21.05 -11.33
N LYS A 52 -4.36 20.57 -10.15
CA LYS A 52 -5.75 20.33 -9.75
C LYS A 52 -6.50 19.37 -10.69
N ASN A 53 -5.77 18.48 -11.36
CA ASN A 53 -6.36 17.47 -12.22
C ASN A 53 -6.47 16.14 -11.47
N TRP A 54 -7.54 16.03 -10.70
CA TRP A 54 -7.75 14.93 -9.76
C TRP A 54 -7.89 13.57 -10.44
N ASN A 55 -8.55 13.50 -11.60
CA ASN A 55 -8.74 12.24 -12.33
C ASN A 55 -7.41 11.68 -12.85
N ASN A 56 -6.50 12.54 -13.34
CA ASN A 56 -5.16 12.08 -13.72
C ASN A 56 -4.32 11.70 -12.50
N ALA A 57 -4.46 12.40 -11.37
CA ALA A 57 -3.78 12.04 -10.13
C ALA A 57 -4.25 10.66 -9.63
N VAL A 58 -5.56 10.42 -9.58
CA VAL A 58 -6.17 9.10 -9.28
C VAL A 58 -5.55 8.02 -10.17
N TYR A 59 -5.54 8.22 -11.49
CA TYR A 59 -5.02 7.22 -12.43
C TYR A 59 -3.55 6.85 -12.15
N ARG A 60 -2.72 7.84 -11.79
CA ARG A 60 -1.30 7.60 -11.47
C ARG A 60 -1.13 6.89 -10.14
N TYR A 61 -1.80 7.34 -9.08
CA TYR A 61 -1.72 6.67 -7.79
C TYR A 61 -2.30 5.24 -7.82
N GLU A 62 -3.30 4.96 -8.65
CA GLU A 62 -3.77 3.60 -8.88
C GLU A 62 -2.66 2.68 -9.44
N GLN A 63 -1.77 3.18 -10.29
CA GLN A 63 -0.64 2.38 -10.76
C GLN A 63 0.37 2.12 -9.63
N ALA A 64 0.66 3.12 -8.79
CA ALA A 64 1.51 2.94 -7.61
C ALA A 64 0.93 1.90 -6.64
N VAL A 65 -0.39 1.95 -6.38
CA VAL A 65 -1.09 0.97 -5.53
C VAL A 65 -1.10 -0.43 -6.16
N LYS A 66 -1.13 -0.57 -7.49
CA LYS A 66 -1.01 -1.90 -8.13
C LYS A 66 0.35 -2.54 -7.87
N LEU A 67 1.42 -1.75 -7.86
CA LEU A 67 2.77 -2.23 -7.55
C LEU A 67 2.92 -2.55 -6.07
N PHE A 68 2.46 -1.65 -5.19
CA PHE A 68 2.57 -1.86 -3.75
C PHE A 68 1.19 -1.68 -3.06
N PRO A 69 0.33 -2.72 -3.07
CA PRO A 69 -1.06 -2.60 -2.62
C PRO A 69 -1.25 -2.24 -1.14
N LYS A 70 -0.22 -2.45 -0.33
CA LYS A 70 -0.22 -2.19 1.12
C LYS A 70 0.60 -0.96 1.50
N ASP A 71 1.20 -0.27 0.52
CA ASP A 71 1.99 0.92 0.79
C ASP A 71 1.09 2.04 1.34
N PHE A 72 1.48 2.64 2.46
CA PHE A 72 0.65 3.64 3.12
C PHE A 72 0.51 4.90 2.26
N GLU A 73 1.62 5.38 1.69
CA GLU A 73 1.69 6.65 0.99
C GLU A 73 0.81 6.64 -0.28
N ALA A 74 0.97 5.64 -1.14
CA ALA A 74 0.18 5.51 -2.36
C ALA A 74 -1.32 5.39 -2.06
N ASN A 75 -1.69 4.61 -1.03
CA ASN A 75 -3.07 4.44 -0.65
C ASN A 75 -3.68 5.71 -0.03
N TYR A 76 -2.92 6.45 0.78
CA TYR A 76 -3.34 7.73 1.32
C TYR A 76 -3.55 8.76 0.21
N ARG A 77 -2.58 8.92 -0.69
CA ARG A 77 -2.65 9.86 -1.82
C ARG A 77 -3.79 9.53 -2.78
N LEU A 78 -4.07 8.24 -3.02
CA LEU A 78 -5.22 7.81 -3.80
C LEU A 78 -6.55 8.16 -3.11
N ALA A 79 -6.68 7.84 -1.81
CA ALA A 79 -7.88 8.19 -1.05
C ALA A 79 -8.13 9.71 -0.98
N LEU A 80 -7.06 10.49 -0.78
CA LEU A 80 -7.10 11.94 -0.83
C LEU A 80 -7.55 12.45 -2.21
N SER A 81 -7.02 11.88 -3.29
CA SER A 81 -7.41 12.25 -4.65
C SER A 81 -8.88 11.98 -4.93
N TYR A 82 -9.40 10.85 -4.46
CA TYR A 82 -10.84 10.55 -4.57
C TYR A 82 -11.71 11.59 -3.88
N SER A 83 -11.26 12.16 -2.76
CA SER A 83 -11.99 13.20 -2.03
C SER A 83 -12.14 14.51 -2.81
N TYR A 84 -11.29 14.74 -3.81
CA TYR A 84 -11.35 15.91 -4.69
C TYR A 84 -12.18 15.69 -5.96
N THR A 85 -12.64 14.47 -6.22
CA THR A 85 -13.48 14.14 -7.39
C THR A 85 -14.97 14.20 -7.05
N PHE A 86 -15.81 14.56 -8.03
CA PHE A 86 -17.28 14.59 -7.88
C PHE A 86 -17.98 13.32 -8.39
N GLU A 87 -17.22 12.26 -8.65
CA GLU A 87 -17.76 11.01 -9.16
C GLU A 87 -18.17 10.09 -8.00
N ASN A 88 -19.45 9.73 -7.93
CA ASN A 88 -19.99 8.88 -6.84
C ASN A 88 -19.20 7.57 -6.65
N LYS A 89 -18.69 6.98 -7.74
CA LYS A 89 -17.86 5.77 -7.69
C LYS A 89 -16.55 6.01 -6.92
N HIS A 90 -15.90 7.14 -7.15
CA HIS A 90 -14.66 7.50 -6.47
C HIS A 90 -14.89 7.81 -5.00
N PHE A 91 -16.04 8.38 -4.66
CA PHE A 91 -16.40 8.62 -3.26
C PHE A 91 -16.48 7.34 -2.44
N GLU A 92 -17.21 6.32 -2.91
CA GLU A 92 -17.31 5.03 -2.23
C GLU A 92 -15.96 4.29 -2.17
N ALA A 93 -15.17 4.41 -3.24
CA ALA A 93 -13.80 3.87 -3.27
C ALA A 93 -12.91 4.55 -2.22
N GLY A 94 -12.96 5.88 -2.12
CA GLY A 94 -12.23 6.69 -1.14
C GLY A 94 -12.63 6.37 0.30
N LYS A 95 -13.92 6.24 0.58
CA LYS A 95 -14.44 5.81 1.90
C LYS A 95 -13.94 4.43 2.29
N THR A 96 -14.07 3.46 1.38
CA THR A 96 -13.64 2.08 1.60
C THR A 96 -12.14 2.00 1.85
N LEU A 97 -11.37 2.71 1.02
CA LEU A 97 -9.91 2.74 1.11
C LEU A 97 -9.46 3.40 2.41
N THR A 98 -10.02 4.56 2.76
CA THR A 98 -9.71 5.27 4.01
C THR A 98 -9.98 4.38 5.23
N ASN A 99 -11.14 3.71 5.29
CA ASN A 99 -11.47 2.78 6.35
C ASN A 99 -10.50 1.60 6.44
N ARG A 100 -9.97 1.13 5.30
CA ARG A 100 -8.95 0.07 5.28
C ARG A 100 -7.64 0.55 5.89
N ILE A 101 -7.16 1.73 5.53
CA ILE A 101 -5.89 2.27 6.04
C ILE A 101 -6.00 2.57 7.55
N LEU A 102 -7.14 3.10 8.00
CA LEU A 102 -7.44 3.36 9.42
C LEU A 102 -7.37 2.11 10.31
N LYS A 103 -7.58 0.90 9.78
CA LYS A 103 -7.40 -0.34 10.58
C LYS A 103 -5.97 -0.50 11.09
N TYR A 104 -4.99 0.01 10.34
CA TYR A 104 -3.57 -0.07 10.68
C TYR A 104 -3.07 1.22 11.34
N HIS A 105 -3.68 2.36 11.01
CA HIS A 105 -3.31 3.69 11.52
C HIS A 105 -4.51 4.42 12.14
N PRO A 106 -5.13 3.88 13.21
CA PRO A 106 -6.45 4.33 13.69
C PRO A 106 -6.47 5.73 14.31
N LYS A 107 -5.30 6.30 14.60
CA LYS A 107 -5.14 7.62 15.22
C LYS A 107 -4.46 8.63 14.29
N ASP A 108 -4.27 8.29 13.01
CA ASP A 108 -3.69 9.22 12.05
C ASP A 108 -4.66 10.38 11.80
N PRO A 109 -4.28 11.63 12.09
CA PRO A 109 -5.18 12.77 11.98
C PRO A 109 -5.64 13.02 10.53
N ASN A 110 -4.78 12.79 9.54
CA ASN A 110 -5.12 13.01 8.14
C ASN A 110 -6.14 11.98 7.65
N LEU A 111 -6.04 10.73 8.12
CA LEU A 111 -7.05 9.70 7.81
C LEU A 111 -8.38 9.95 8.51
N LEU A 112 -8.37 10.48 9.74
CA LEU A 112 -9.59 10.87 10.44
C LEU A 112 -10.29 12.04 9.75
N GLU A 113 -9.52 13.01 9.24
CA GLU A 113 -10.03 14.10 8.42
C GLU A 113 -10.63 13.57 7.11
N LEU A 114 -9.91 12.72 6.38
CA LEU A 114 -10.43 12.09 5.16
C LEU A 114 -11.72 11.32 5.41
N LYS A 115 -11.78 10.55 6.50
CA LYS A 115 -12.99 9.82 6.89
C LYS A 115 -14.16 10.80 7.09
N ALA A 116 -13.94 11.91 7.78
CA ALA A 116 -14.98 12.91 7.99
C ALA A 116 -15.44 13.57 6.68
N ILE A 117 -14.56 13.72 5.68
CA ILE A 117 -14.95 14.19 4.33
C ILE A 117 -15.90 13.19 3.68
N PHE A 118 -15.56 11.90 3.71
CA PHE A 118 -16.36 10.82 3.12
C PHE A 118 -17.64 10.46 3.90
N GLU A 119 -17.88 11.04 5.07
CA GLU A 119 -19.10 10.82 5.87
C GLU A 119 -20.10 11.98 5.77
N LYS A 120 -19.70 13.14 5.23
CA LYS A 120 -20.50 14.37 5.18
C LYS A 120 -21.24 14.61 3.86
N GLN A 121 -20.93 13.85 2.81
CA GLN A 121 -21.63 13.88 1.51
C GLN A 121 -22.58 12.70 1.41
#